data_AF-A0A8T0GA67-F1
#
_entry.id   AF-A0A8T0GA67-F1
#
_cell.length_a   1.000
_cell.length_b   1.000
_cell.length_c   1.000
_cell.angle_alpha   90.00
_cell.angle_beta   90.00
_cell.angle_gamma   90.00
#
_symmetry.space_group_name_H-M   'P 1'
#
loop_
_entity.id
_entity.type
_entity.pdbx_description
1 polymer ?
#
loop_
_entity_poly.entity_id
_entity_poly.type
_entity_poly.pdbx_seq_one_letter_code
_entity_poly.pdbx_strand_id
1 'polypeptide(L)'
;MAAQSSAHAAYTAATVLCIFALLFSFAKADCGGFALSCDGISVSAQGGLSCTCKNGQGGFSRASLNLNSYIGNTDGNLVDGARFANSCNNIRWYQLGTANQGVAAECKKRDGSVGSTTLYNVQRRVVNNRGNLAFNNCRRRSLLEAVNAGTVDGRKMLNM
;
A
#
# COMPACT_ATOMS: atom_id res chain seq x y z
N MET A 1 62.08 6.93 8.32
CA MET A 1 60.99 7.62 7.60
C MET A 1 59.93 6.59 7.24
N ALA A 2 58.84 6.50 8.00
CA ALA A 2 57.68 5.67 7.66
C ALA A 2 56.46 6.24 8.39
N ALA A 3 55.78 7.21 7.77
CA ALA A 3 54.57 7.82 8.30
C ALA A 3 53.61 8.14 7.15
N GLN A 4 53.32 7.16 6.29
CA GLN A 4 52.30 7.27 5.24
C GLN A 4 51.65 5.90 5.06
N SER A 5 50.71 5.53 5.93
CA SER A 5 49.94 4.28 5.77
C SER A 5 48.54 4.34 6.40
N SER A 6 48.35 5.13 7.47
CA SER A 6 47.06 5.18 8.19
C SER A 6 45.98 6.05 7.54
N ALA A 7 46.35 7.03 6.71
CA ALA A 7 45.38 7.97 6.13
C ALA A 7 44.54 7.34 4.99
N HIS A 8 45.16 6.61 4.06
CA HIS A 8 44.47 6.02 2.89
C HIS A 8 43.42 4.97 3.29
N ALA A 9 43.68 4.17 4.33
CA ALA A 9 42.74 3.16 4.81
C ALA A 9 41.47 3.77 5.44
N ALA A 10 41.57 4.97 6.03
CA ALA A 10 40.42 5.66 6.61
C ALA A 10 39.50 6.26 5.54
N TYR A 11 40.06 6.80 4.45
CA TYR A 11 39.29 7.37 3.35
C TYR A 11 38.53 6.31 2.53
N THR A 12 39.09 5.11 2.34
CA THR A 12 38.41 4.01 1.63
C THR A 12 37.25 3.42 2.44
N ALA A 13 37.38 3.29 3.77
CA ALA A 13 36.30 2.82 4.63
C ALA A 13 35.12 3.82 4.70
N ALA A 14 35.41 5.13 4.81
CA ALA A 14 34.38 6.17 4.92
C ALA A 14 33.56 6.35 3.62
N THR A 15 34.20 6.19 2.46
CA THR A 15 33.55 6.31 1.14
C THR A 15 32.67 5.12 0.81
N VAL A 16 33.08 3.88 1.15
CA VAL A 16 32.26 2.67 1.00
C VAL A 16 31.01 2.72 1.88
N LEU A 17 31.12 3.25 3.11
CA LEU A 17 29.99 3.43 4.02
C LEU A 17 28.97 4.45 3.48
N CYS A 18 29.43 5.55 2.86
CA CYS A 18 28.57 6.56 2.25
C CYS A 18 27.86 6.04 0.99
N ILE A 19 28.53 5.25 0.16
CA ILE A 19 27.90 4.63 -1.03
C ILE A 19 26.82 3.62 -0.60
N PHE A 20 27.05 2.85 0.47
CA PHE A 20 26.02 2.00 1.05
C PHE A 20 24.83 2.84 1.58
N ALA A 21 25.06 3.92 2.31
CA ALA A 21 23.96 4.77 2.81
C ALA A 21 23.12 5.42 1.69
N LEU A 22 23.75 5.78 0.56
CA LEU A 22 23.08 6.41 -0.58
C LEU A 22 22.30 5.40 -1.45
N LEU A 23 22.65 4.10 -1.43
CA LEU A 23 21.91 3.06 -2.15
C LEU A 23 20.65 2.58 -1.41
N PHE A 24 20.51 2.86 -0.11
CA PHE A 24 19.35 2.42 0.69
C PHE A 24 18.19 3.42 0.75
N SER A 25 18.29 4.58 0.10
CA SER A 25 17.38 5.72 0.33
C SER A 25 16.21 5.86 -0.64
N PHE A 26 15.84 4.83 -1.41
CA PHE A 26 14.62 4.86 -2.24
C PHE A 26 13.61 3.78 -1.86
N ALA A 27 13.26 3.70 -0.58
CA ALA A 27 11.95 3.15 -0.23
C ALA A 27 10.88 4.18 -0.63
N LYS A 28 10.53 4.22 -1.93
CA LYS A 28 9.26 4.82 -2.35
C LYS A 28 8.19 4.16 -1.48
N ALA A 29 7.41 4.96 -0.75
CA ALA A 29 6.21 4.48 -0.09
C ALA A 29 5.23 4.05 -1.19
N ASP A 30 5.36 2.80 -1.62
CA ASP A 30 4.56 2.27 -2.71
C ASP A 30 3.10 2.23 -2.27
N CYS A 31 2.20 2.62 -3.16
CA CYS A 31 0.79 2.70 -2.84
C CYS A 31 0.19 1.30 -2.84
N GLY A 32 -0.12 0.79 -1.66
CA GLY A 32 -0.72 -0.53 -1.51
C GLY A 32 0.29 -1.67 -1.68
N GLY A 33 -0.13 -2.77 -2.31
CA GLY A 33 0.76 -3.87 -2.67
C GLY A 33 1.12 -4.83 -1.53
N PHE A 34 0.47 -4.77 -0.36
CA PHE A 34 0.79 -5.65 0.76
C PHE A 34 0.86 -7.14 0.38
N ALA A 35 -0.04 -7.63 -0.48
CA ALA A 35 -0.09 -9.05 -0.86
C ALA A 35 1.15 -9.54 -1.65
N LEU A 36 2.06 -8.65 -2.07
CA LEU A 36 3.35 -9.04 -2.64
C LEU A 36 4.35 -9.53 -1.58
N SER A 37 4.09 -9.23 -0.30
CA SER A 37 4.97 -9.51 0.82
C SER A 37 4.23 -10.14 2.01
N CYS A 38 2.99 -10.58 1.79
CA CYS A 38 2.16 -11.22 2.79
C CYS A 38 1.48 -12.45 2.20
N ASP A 39 1.21 -13.43 3.04
CA ASP A 39 0.57 -14.69 2.68
C ASP A 39 -0.53 -15.07 3.70
N GLY A 40 -1.37 -16.06 3.36
CA GLY A 40 -2.46 -16.53 4.22
C GLY A 40 -3.55 -15.47 4.42
N ILE A 41 -3.87 -14.73 3.35
CA ILE A 41 -4.79 -13.59 3.42
C ILE A 41 -6.23 -14.09 3.58
N SER A 42 -6.92 -13.56 4.60
CA SER A 42 -8.34 -13.81 4.84
C SER A 42 -9.06 -12.56 5.32
N VAL A 43 -10.37 -12.52 5.08
CA VAL A 43 -11.26 -11.46 5.61
C VAL A 43 -12.38 -12.09 6.43
N SER A 44 -12.65 -11.52 7.60
CA SER A 44 -13.78 -11.94 8.43
C SER A 44 -15.10 -11.30 7.98
N ALA A 45 -16.22 -11.85 8.46
CA ALA A 45 -17.55 -11.29 8.22
C ALA A 45 -17.71 -9.86 8.76
N GLN A 46 -16.88 -9.42 9.71
CA GLN A 46 -16.87 -8.06 10.27
C GLN A 46 -15.93 -7.12 9.51
N GLY A 47 -15.31 -7.56 8.42
CA GLY A 47 -14.37 -6.78 7.63
C GLY A 47 -12.95 -6.73 8.21
N GLY A 48 -12.58 -7.69 9.08
CA GLY A 48 -11.21 -7.81 9.58
C GLY A 48 -10.32 -8.54 8.57
N LEU A 49 -9.31 -7.86 8.01
CA LEU A 49 -8.25 -8.45 7.20
C LEU A 49 -7.20 -9.06 8.12
N SER A 50 -6.78 -10.29 7.84
CA SER A 50 -5.66 -10.94 8.54
C SER A 50 -4.76 -11.71 7.59
N CYS A 51 -3.46 -11.69 7.85
CA CYS A 51 -2.45 -12.39 7.06
C CYS A 51 -1.13 -12.49 7.85
N THR A 52 -0.11 -13.08 7.22
CA THR A 52 1.26 -13.12 7.71
C THR A 52 2.15 -12.33 6.75
N CYS A 53 2.82 -11.30 7.24
CA CYS A 53 3.58 -10.34 6.42
C CYS A 53 5.07 -10.38 6.72
N LYS A 54 5.91 -10.21 5.69
CA LYS A 54 7.35 -10.06 5.86
C LYS A 54 7.66 -8.85 6.72
N ASN A 55 8.52 -9.02 7.72
CA ASN A 55 8.91 -7.98 8.65
C ASN A 55 10.27 -7.36 8.29
N GLY A 56 10.64 -6.28 8.98
CA GLY A 56 11.89 -5.55 8.72
C GLY A 56 13.17 -6.31 9.09
N GLN A 57 13.06 -7.45 9.79
CA GLN A 57 14.19 -8.29 10.21
C GLN A 57 14.40 -9.50 9.28
N GLY A 58 13.66 -9.58 8.17
CA GLY A 58 13.73 -10.69 7.22
C GLY A 58 12.84 -11.89 7.59
N GLY A 59 12.19 -11.87 8.75
CA GLY A 59 11.20 -12.86 9.17
C GLY A 59 9.77 -12.49 8.76
N PHE A 60 8.80 -13.14 9.39
CA PHE A 60 7.37 -12.89 9.17
C PHE A 60 6.66 -12.60 10.49
N SER A 61 5.61 -11.77 10.42
CA SER A 61 4.78 -11.40 11.56
C SER A 61 3.31 -11.49 11.17
N ARG A 62 2.47 -11.95 12.11
CA ARG A 62 1.02 -11.91 11.91
C ARG A 62 0.56 -10.46 11.91
N ALA A 63 -0.26 -10.11 10.93
CA ALA A 63 -0.74 -8.76 10.72
C ALA A 63 -2.27 -8.76 10.57
N SER A 64 -2.90 -7.68 11.01
CA SER A 64 -4.33 -7.49 10.86
C SER A 64 -4.68 -6.02 10.61
N LEU A 65 -5.82 -5.80 9.95
CA LEU A 65 -6.35 -4.47 9.67
C LEU A 65 -7.88 -4.51 9.64
N ASN A 66 -8.52 -3.57 10.31
CA ASN A 66 -9.98 -3.45 10.25
C ASN A 66 -10.40 -2.67 8.99
N LEU A 67 -10.74 -3.37 7.91
CA LEU A 67 -11.21 -2.75 6.66
C LEU A 67 -12.56 -2.06 6.83
N ASN A 68 -13.36 -2.44 7.84
CA ASN A 68 -14.61 -1.78 8.15
C ASN A 68 -14.42 -0.31 8.58
N SER A 69 -13.19 0.11 8.91
CA SER A 69 -12.86 1.51 9.17
C SER A 69 -12.58 2.33 7.90
N TYR A 70 -12.46 1.68 6.73
CA TYR A 70 -11.96 2.30 5.50
C TYR A 70 -12.79 2.00 4.25
N ILE A 71 -13.67 1.00 4.31
CA ILE A 71 -14.59 0.65 3.23
C ILE A 71 -16.01 0.95 3.68
N GLY A 72 -16.76 1.64 2.82
CA GLY A 72 -18.17 1.94 2.99
C GLY A 72 -19.04 1.26 1.94
N ASN A 73 -20.35 1.38 2.11
CA ASN A 73 -21.37 0.99 1.14
C ASN A 73 -22.11 2.25 0.69
N THR A 74 -22.13 2.52 -0.61
CA THR A 74 -22.97 3.56 -1.22
C THR A 74 -23.89 2.91 -2.23
N ASP A 75 -25.18 2.84 -1.87
CA ASP A 75 -26.24 2.33 -2.74
C ASP A 75 -25.94 0.94 -3.35
N GLY A 76 -25.46 0.03 -2.50
CA GLY A 76 -25.11 -1.34 -2.89
C GLY A 76 -23.70 -1.52 -3.44
N ASN A 77 -22.87 -0.47 -3.48
CA ASN A 77 -21.50 -0.52 -4.01
C ASN A 77 -20.46 -0.29 -2.92
N LEU A 78 -19.41 -1.10 -2.90
CA LEU A 78 -18.26 -0.89 -2.01
C LEU A 78 -17.43 0.30 -2.50
N VAL A 79 -17.14 1.23 -1.61
CA VAL A 79 -16.40 2.48 -1.90
C VAL A 79 -15.45 2.81 -0.75
N ASP A 80 -14.57 3.80 -0.95
CA ASP A 80 -13.85 4.43 0.17
C ASP A 80 -14.87 5.00 1.16
N GLY A 81 -14.74 4.68 2.43
CA GLY A 81 -15.69 5.10 3.44
C GLY A 81 -15.50 4.36 4.76
N ALA A 82 -16.59 4.02 5.45
CA ALA A 82 -16.54 3.20 6.63
C ALA A 82 -17.84 2.41 6.80
N ARG A 83 -17.78 1.37 7.64
CA ARG A 83 -18.90 0.58 8.13
C ARG A 83 -19.63 -0.24 7.07
N PHE A 84 -18.95 -0.67 5.99
CA PHE A 84 -19.59 -1.53 4.98
C PHE A 84 -20.18 -2.82 5.59
N ALA A 85 -19.51 -3.43 6.57
CA ALA A 85 -19.97 -4.67 7.20
C ALA A 85 -21.30 -4.55 7.95
N ASN A 86 -21.77 -3.33 8.22
CA ASN A 86 -23.09 -3.09 8.83
C ASN A 86 -24.24 -3.30 7.84
N SER A 87 -23.96 -3.26 6.54
CA SER A 87 -24.97 -3.24 5.48
C SER A 87 -24.65 -4.18 4.31
N CYS A 88 -23.57 -4.95 4.41
CA CYS A 88 -23.17 -5.93 3.42
C CYS A 88 -23.09 -7.33 4.03
N ASN A 89 -23.43 -8.33 3.22
CA ASN A 89 -23.38 -9.75 3.54
C ASN A 89 -22.45 -10.47 2.56
N ASN A 90 -22.22 -11.77 2.78
CA ASN A 90 -21.37 -12.61 1.94
C ASN A 90 -19.98 -12.00 1.73
N ILE A 91 -19.43 -11.40 2.80
CA ILE A 91 -18.12 -10.75 2.79
C ILE A 91 -17.04 -11.82 2.66
N ARG A 92 -16.29 -11.76 1.56
CA ARG A 92 -15.27 -12.76 1.23
C ARG A 92 -14.09 -12.14 0.52
N TRP A 93 -12.97 -12.84 0.59
CA TRP A 93 -11.78 -12.48 -0.17
C TRP A 93 -11.98 -12.84 -1.65
N TYR A 94 -11.52 -12.00 -2.56
CA TYR A 94 -11.38 -12.32 -3.97
C TYR A 94 -9.96 -12.05 -4.44
N GLN A 95 -9.52 -12.83 -5.43
CA GLN A 95 -8.21 -12.70 -6.05
C GLN A 95 -8.32 -12.91 -7.56
N LEU A 96 -7.94 -11.87 -8.31
CA LEU A 96 -7.89 -11.83 -9.78
C LEU A 96 -6.48 -11.37 -10.19
N GLY A 97 -5.52 -12.29 -10.09
CA GLY A 97 -4.11 -12.00 -10.27
C GLY A 97 -3.50 -11.20 -9.11
N THR A 98 -2.27 -10.72 -9.29
CA THR A 98 -1.48 -10.11 -8.21
C THR A 98 -1.95 -8.69 -7.84
N ALA A 99 -2.45 -7.93 -8.81
CA ALA A 99 -2.84 -6.52 -8.64
C ALA A 99 -4.31 -6.30 -8.24
N ASN A 100 -5.20 -7.28 -8.48
CA ASN A 100 -6.62 -7.15 -8.20
C ASN A 100 -7.05 -8.17 -7.14
N GLN A 101 -6.89 -7.78 -5.89
CA GLN A 101 -7.29 -8.61 -4.76
C GLN A 101 -7.96 -7.72 -3.71
N GLY A 102 -8.95 -8.28 -3.01
CA GLY A 102 -9.62 -7.55 -1.95
C GLY A 102 -10.93 -8.16 -1.52
N VAL A 103 -11.92 -7.31 -1.25
CA VAL A 103 -13.19 -7.71 -0.64
C VAL A 103 -14.27 -7.77 -1.70
N ALA A 104 -14.98 -8.89 -1.74
CA ALA A 104 -16.24 -9.05 -2.44
C ALA A 104 -17.36 -9.10 -1.40
N ALA A 105 -18.49 -8.43 -1.67
CA ALA A 105 -19.65 -8.48 -0.79
C ALA A 105 -20.94 -8.17 -1.56
N GLU A 106 -22.08 -8.54 -0.99
CA GLU A 106 -23.42 -8.16 -1.46
C GLU A 106 -23.98 -7.12 -0.49
N CYS A 107 -24.24 -5.90 -0.99
CA CYS A 107 -24.52 -4.75 -0.14
C CYS A 107 -25.95 -4.25 -0.32
N LYS A 108 -26.59 -3.82 0.77
CA LYS A 108 -27.93 -3.21 0.73
C LYS A 108 -27.89 -1.87 -0.02
N LYS A 109 -28.84 -1.67 -0.92
CA LYS A 109 -29.10 -0.39 -1.61
C LYS A 109 -29.93 0.54 -0.74
N ARG A 110 -30.10 1.80 -1.18
CA ARG A 110 -30.92 2.78 -0.45
C ARG A 110 -32.39 2.40 -0.36
N ASP A 111 -32.91 1.69 -1.36
CA ASP A 111 -34.28 1.15 -1.37
C ASP A 111 -34.49 -0.07 -0.46
N GLY A 112 -33.44 -0.53 0.23
CA GLY A 112 -33.47 -1.69 1.11
C GLY A 112 -33.24 -3.04 0.42
N SER A 113 -33.25 -3.08 -0.92
CA SER A 113 -32.92 -4.29 -1.68
C SER A 113 -31.43 -4.64 -1.54
N VAL A 114 -31.07 -5.90 -1.79
CA VAL A 114 -29.67 -6.34 -1.81
C VAL A 114 -29.13 -6.24 -3.24
N GLY A 115 -28.03 -5.52 -3.42
CA GLY A 115 -27.33 -5.43 -4.70
C GLY A 115 -26.56 -6.71 -5.05
N SER A 116 -26.18 -6.82 -6.32
CA SER A 116 -25.27 -7.88 -6.78
C SER A 116 -23.90 -7.79 -6.10
N THR A 117 -23.10 -8.86 -6.20
CA THR A 117 -21.73 -8.86 -5.67
C THR A 117 -20.93 -7.67 -6.23
N THR A 118 -20.40 -6.85 -5.34
CA THR A 118 -19.53 -5.70 -5.62
C THR A 118 -18.13 -5.98 -5.09
N LEU A 119 -17.11 -5.41 -5.74
CA LEU A 119 -15.69 -5.67 -5.46
C LEU A 119 -14.98 -4.39 -5.04
N TYR A 120 -14.16 -4.49 -4.00
CA TYR A 120 -13.25 -3.43 -3.58
C TYR A 120 -11.81 -3.94 -3.57
N ASN A 121 -10.98 -3.36 -4.44
CA ASN A 121 -9.56 -3.69 -4.55
C ASN A 121 -8.75 -3.00 -3.43
N VAL A 122 -8.47 -3.75 -2.36
CA VAL A 122 -7.67 -3.28 -1.22
C VAL A 122 -6.18 -3.22 -1.56
N GLN A 123 -5.72 -3.95 -2.59
CA GLN A 123 -4.32 -3.92 -3.01
C GLN A 123 -3.83 -2.55 -3.49
N ARG A 124 -4.74 -1.62 -3.79
CA ARG A 124 -4.39 -0.24 -4.14
C ARG A 124 -4.12 0.67 -2.94
N ARG A 125 -4.51 0.25 -1.74
CA ARG A 125 -4.54 1.11 -0.54
C ARG A 125 -3.87 0.49 0.68
N VAL A 126 -3.83 -0.84 0.79
CA VAL A 126 -3.23 -1.51 1.94
C VAL A 126 -1.76 -1.82 1.69
N VAL A 127 -0.90 -1.31 2.57
CA VAL A 127 0.56 -1.52 2.55
C VAL A 127 0.99 -2.45 3.68
N ASN A 128 2.10 -3.16 3.48
CA ASN A 128 2.84 -3.83 4.55
C ASN A 128 4.00 -2.93 5.01
N ASN A 129 3.93 -2.39 6.23
CA ASN A 129 4.99 -1.65 6.87
C ASN A 129 5.70 -2.53 7.92
N ARG A 130 6.73 -3.26 7.47
CA ARG A 130 7.60 -4.10 8.33
C ARG A 130 6.82 -5.10 9.19
N GLY A 131 5.79 -5.73 8.64
CA GLY A 131 4.95 -6.71 9.34
C GLY A 131 3.66 -6.12 9.90
N ASN A 132 3.42 -4.81 9.74
CA ASN A 132 2.19 -4.15 10.15
C ASN A 132 1.40 -3.67 8.92
N LEU A 133 0.11 -4.00 8.85
CA LEU A 133 -0.75 -3.49 7.79
C LEU A 133 -1.18 -2.06 8.08
N ALA A 134 -1.19 -1.22 7.06
CA ALA A 134 -1.75 0.13 7.13
C ALA A 134 -2.61 0.43 5.91
N PHE A 135 -3.71 1.12 6.12
CA PHE A 135 -4.52 1.67 5.04
C PHE A 135 -3.96 3.05 4.66
N ASN A 136 -3.37 3.16 3.48
CA ASN A 136 -2.73 4.37 3.03
C ASN A 136 -3.71 5.22 2.19
N ASN A 137 -3.65 6.54 2.36
CA ASN A 137 -4.42 7.50 1.57
C ASN A 137 -3.69 7.92 0.28
N CYS A 138 -2.64 7.21 -0.09
CA CYS A 138 -1.99 7.46 -1.36
C CYS A 138 -2.98 7.24 -2.52
N ARG A 139 -3.39 8.34 -3.15
CA ARG A 139 -4.02 8.30 -4.45
C ARG A 139 -2.93 7.91 -5.44
N ARG A 140 -3.01 6.70 -6.02
CA ARG A 140 -2.31 6.43 -7.27
C ARG A 140 -2.85 7.46 -8.27
N ARG A 141 -2.04 8.49 -8.55
CA ARG A 141 -2.33 9.42 -9.64
C ARG A 141 -2.57 8.58 -10.88
N SER A 142 -3.67 8.82 -11.57
CA SER A 142 -3.84 8.24 -12.90
C SER A 142 -2.65 8.70 -13.76
N LEU A 143 -2.23 7.89 -14.74
CA LEU A 143 -1.16 8.30 -15.67
C LEU A 143 -1.47 9.67 -16.31
N LEU A 144 -2.75 10.01 -16.49
CA LEU A 144 -3.23 11.31 -16.95
C LEU A 144 -2.90 12.46 -15.99
N GLU A 145 -2.99 12.27 -14.67
CA GLU A 145 -2.62 13.28 -13.67
C GLU A 145 -1.09 13.40 -13.49
N ALA A 146 -0.34 12.33 -13.74
CA ALA A 146 1.12 12.36 -13.69
C ALA A 146 1.72 13.16 -14.87
N VAL A 147 1.09 13.12 -16.05
CA VAL A 147 1.50 13.90 -17.22
C VAL A 147 1.32 15.41 -17.00
N ASN A 148 0.22 15.84 -16.38
CA ASN A 148 -0.02 17.27 -16.09
C ASN A 148 0.84 17.82 -14.94
N ALA A 149 1.28 16.97 -14.02
CA ALA A 149 2.19 17.38 -12.94
C ALA A 149 3.66 17.52 -13.40
N GLY A 150 4.03 16.85 -14.49
CA GLY A 150 5.35 16.97 -15.12
C GLY A 150 5.52 18.23 -15.98
N THR A 151 4.49 19.05 -16.16
CA THR A 151 4.53 20.24 -17.03
C THR A 151 4.72 21.57 -16.29
N VAL A 152 4.82 21.57 -14.94
CA VAL A 152 4.94 22.82 -14.14
C VAL A 152 6.39 23.11 -13.70
N ASP A 153 7.37 22.30 -14.10
CA ASP A 153 8.79 22.55 -13.85
C ASP A 153 9.56 22.78 -15.15
N GLY A 154 9.13 23.80 -15.91
CA GLY A 154 9.73 24.12 -17.21
C GLY A 154 9.48 25.53 -17.75
N ARG A 155 8.77 26.41 -17.02
CA ARG A 155 8.67 27.84 -17.37
C ARG A 155 9.06 28.71 -16.19
N LYS A 156 10.34 28.64 -15.84
CA LYS A 156 10.98 29.75 -15.15
C LYS A 156 12.42 29.95 -15.63
N MET A 157 12.63 29.97 -16.94
CA MET A 157 13.77 30.66 -17.54
C MET A 157 13.37 31.31 -18.85
N LEU A 158 13.75 32.58 -18.98
CA LEU A 158 13.65 33.49 -20.12
C LEU A 158 12.31 34.20 -20.33
N ASN A 159 12.16 35.38 -19.71
CA ASN A 159 12.00 36.61 -20.47
C ASN A 159 12.23 37.86 -19.59
N MET A 160 13.19 38.68 -20.08
CA MET A 160 13.54 40.06 -19.75
C MET A 160 14.17 40.34 -18.38
#